data_AF-A0A1X6ZZD1-F1
#
_entry.id   AF-A0A1X6ZZD1-F1
#
_cell.length_a   1.000
_cell.length_b   1.000
_cell.length_c   1.000
_cell.angle_alpha   90.00
_cell.angle_beta   90.00
_cell.angle_gamma   90.00
#
_symmetry.space_group_name_H-M   'P 1'
#
loop_
_entity.id
_entity.type
_entity.pdbx_description
1 polymer ?
#
loop_
_entity_poly.entity_id
_entity_poly.type
_entity_poly.pdbx_seq_one_letter_code
_entity_poly.pdbx_strand_id
1 'polypeptide(L)'
;MPSAHNLRRIARHFDLSEADLFADHAEFTRRHILNQKRTASGPVDLMIGPFRDQTQTLRRYLGFYHSHFQTPTWDGLILRSLIWIYEKDGYVMSRSVERVVAEDGSVNQKSRYDGMVSQRGNRVYVVEHEMVRDGSIVETILTPSHRQQVKYLRGMTIGVAWRPHISPYTSRSIWKRIENKVTLREALKACGVFPAQSRQIDPVIRKYLSDPSDSDAANVLY
;
A
#
# COMPACT_ATOMS: atom_id res chain seq x y z
N MET A 1 39.27 -23.01 18.33
CA MET A 1 37.97 -22.30 18.32
C MET A 1 38.20 -20.83 18.66
N PRO A 2 37.34 -19.90 18.21
CA PRO A 2 37.42 -18.48 18.60
C PRO A 2 37.34 -18.30 20.12
N SER A 3 37.81 -17.17 20.65
CA SER A 3 37.63 -16.83 22.06
C SER A 3 36.15 -16.61 22.40
N ALA A 4 35.75 -16.81 23.67
CA ALA A 4 34.38 -16.58 24.14
C ALA A 4 33.89 -15.14 23.84
N HIS A 5 34.79 -14.16 23.92
CA HIS A 5 34.50 -12.77 23.56
C HIS A 5 34.16 -12.62 22.06
N ASN A 6 34.93 -13.28 21.18
CA ASN A 6 34.68 -13.24 19.74
C ASN A 6 33.42 -14.02 19.36
N LEU A 7 33.16 -15.16 20.01
CA LEU A 7 31.93 -15.94 19.85
C LEU A 7 30.68 -15.12 20.18
N ARG A 8 30.69 -14.39 21.30
CA ARG A 8 29.60 -13.45 21.64
C ARG A 8 29.38 -12.35 20.62
N ARG A 9 30.48 -11.79 20.11
CA ARG A 9 30.40 -10.73 19.08
C ARG A 9 29.82 -11.28 17.77
N ILE A 10 30.21 -12.48 17.36
CA ILE A 10 29.69 -13.15 16.18
C ILE A 10 28.22 -13.50 16.37
N ALA A 11 27.84 -14.12 17.51
CA ALA A 11 26.47 -14.49 17.82
C ALA A 11 25.54 -13.25 17.77
N ARG A 12 25.95 -12.16 18.43
CA ARG A 12 25.21 -10.89 18.44
C ARG A 12 25.10 -10.26 17.05
N HIS A 13 26.11 -10.39 16.20
CA HIS A 13 26.04 -9.83 14.84
C HIS A 13 24.92 -10.45 13.99
N PHE A 14 24.59 -11.72 14.26
CA PHE A 14 23.55 -12.47 13.54
C PHE A 14 22.24 -12.62 14.34
N ASP A 15 22.08 -11.91 15.47
CA ASP A 15 20.95 -12.09 16.40
C ASP A 15 20.73 -13.55 16.86
N LEU A 16 21.84 -14.28 17.02
CA LEU A 16 21.88 -15.66 17.50
C LEU A 16 22.36 -15.73 18.95
N SER A 17 22.04 -16.81 19.65
CA SER A 17 22.70 -17.16 20.91
C SER A 17 24.01 -17.91 20.63
N GLU A 18 24.94 -17.94 21.61
CA GLU A 18 26.16 -18.76 21.49
C GLU A 18 25.82 -20.24 21.26
N ALA A 19 24.74 -20.74 21.88
CA ALA A 19 24.28 -22.13 21.73
C ALA A 19 23.73 -22.44 20.33
N ASP A 20 23.34 -21.43 19.56
CA ASP A 20 22.89 -21.61 18.17
C ASP A 20 24.07 -21.82 17.22
N LEU A 21 25.22 -21.19 17.49
CA LEU A 21 26.44 -21.37 16.69
C LEU A 21 26.98 -22.80 16.76
N PHE A 22 26.59 -23.55 17.79
CA PHE A 22 27.00 -24.93 18.02
C PHE A 22 25.86 -25.94 17.89
N ALA A 23 24.65 -25.48 17.56
CA ALA A 23 23.53 -26.38 17.32
C ALA A 23 23.78 -27.20 16.05
N ASP A 24 23.32 -28.45 16.02
CA ASP A 24 23.33 -29.22 14.79
C ASP A 24 22.39 -28.60 13.75
N HIS A 25 22.57 -28.97 12.47
CA HIS A 25 21.80 -28.38 11.38
C HIS A 25 20.29 -28.55 11.55
N ALA A 26 19.83 -29.69 12.06
CA ALA A 26 18.41 -29.98 12.24
C ALA A 26 17.82 -29.11 13.36
N GLU A 27 18.55 -28.96 14.46
CA GLU A 27 18.14 -28.18 15.61
C GLU A 27 18.20 -26.68 15.34
N PHE A 28 19.26 -26.19 14.69
CA PHE A 28 19.38 -24.81 14.23
C PHE A 28 18.23 -24.46 13.28
N THR A 29 17.96 -25.31 12.28
CA THR A 29 16.85 -25.15 11.33
C THR A 29 15.50 -25.18 12.06
N ARG A 30 15.33 -26.06 13.04
CA ARG A 30 14.09 -26.09 13.85
C ARG A 30 13.87 -24.79 14.62
N ARG A 31 14.90 -24.28 15.31
CA ARG A 31 14.82 -23.07 16.14
C ARG A 31 14.65 -21.80 15.31
N HIS A 32 15.34 -21.69 14.17
CA HIS A 32 15.45 -20.43 13.43
C HIS A 32 14.71 -20.41 12.09
N ILE A 33 14.49 -21.55 11.43
CA ILE A 33 13.88 -21.58 10.09
C ILE A 33 12.43 -22.08 10.16
N LEU A 34 12.17 -23.10 10.98
CA LEU A 34 10.83 -23.68 11.13
C LEU A 34 10.00 -22.96 12.20
N ASN A 35 10.60 -22.57 13.33
CA ASN A 35 9.91 -21.83 14.39
C ASN A 35 9.78 -20.32 14.12
N GLN A 36 10.60 -19.71 13.24
CA GLN A 36 10.33 -18.34 12.77
C GLN A 36 8.98 -18.23 12.03
N LYS A 37 8.46 -19.33 11.47
CA LYS A 37 7.12 -19.35 10.86
C LYS A 37 5.99 -19.33 11.91
N ARG A 38 6.26 -19.52 13.20
CA ARG A 38 5.24 -19.66 14.25
C ARG A 38 5.72 -19.17 15.62
N THR A 39 5.95 -17.88 15.76
CA THR A 39 5.59 -17.14 17.00
C THR A 39 5.59 -15.65 16.68
N ALA A 40 4.42 -15.09 16.35
CA ALA A 40 4.21 -13.66 16.57
C ALA A 40 4.32 -13.45 18.08
N SER A 41 5.44 -12.89 18.54
CA SER A 41 5.81 -12.87 19.97
C SER A 41 5.35 -11.57 20.67
N GLY A 42 4.73 -10.65 19.94
CA GLY A 42 4.15 -9.44 20.50
C GLY A 42 3.15 -8.74 19.56
N PRO A 43 2.47 -7.69 20.05
CA PRO A 43 1.45 -6.95 19.27
C PRO A 43 1.94 -6.43 17.92
N VAL A 44 3.22 -6.05 17.83
CA VAL A 44 3.84 -5.57 16.59
C VAL A 44 3.90 -6.67 15.52
N ASP A 45 4.25 -7.90 15.91
CA ASP A 45 4.32 -9.02 14.97
C ASP A 45 2.94 -9.45 14.47
N LEU A 46 1.90 -9.30 15.29
CA LEU A 46 0.52 -9.54 14.86
C LEU A 46 0.10 -8.56 13.76
N MET A 47 0.52 -7.30 13.86
CA MET A 47 0.21 -6.27 12.87
C MET A 47 1.06 -6.38 11.60
N ILE A 48 2.35 -6.68 11.74
CA ILE A 48 3.31 -6.71 10.61
C ILE A 48 3.32 -8.08 9.91
N GLY A 49 2.97 -9.16 10.63
CA GLY A 49 2.97 -10.53 10.10
C GLY A 49 2.33 -10.69 8.73
N PRO A 50 1.17 -10.06 8.45
CA PRO A 50 0.54 -10.10 7.13
C PRO A 50 1.39 -9.57 5.97
N PHE A 51 2.34 -8.67 6.25
CA PHE A 51 3.15 -7.92 5.29
C PHE A 51 4.58 -8.46 5.13
N ARG A 52 4.97 -9.49 5.89
CA ARG A 52 6.26 -10.18 5.74
C ARG A 52 6.31 -11.00 4.45
N ASP A 53 7.51 -11.15 3.87
CA ASP A 53 7.80 -12.00 2.72
C ASP A 53 6.97 -11.71 1.45
N GLN A 54 6.53 -10.46 1.28
CA GLN A 54 5.65 -10.07 0.16
C GLN A 54 6.39 -9.66 -1.11
N THR A 55 7.70 -9.39 -1.03
CA THR A 55 8.51 -8.82 -2.12
C THR A 55 8.38 -9.57 -3.44
N GLN A 56 8.55 -10.90 -3.42
CA GLN A 56 8.50 -11.70 -4.65
C GLN A 56 7.11 -11.66 -5.29
N THR A 57 6.07 -11.82 -4.48
CA THR A 57 4.67 -11.83 -4.91
C THR A 57 4.23 -10.47 -5.45
N LEU A 58 4.68 -9.39 -4.82
CA LEU A 58 4.30 -8.02 -5.16
C LEU A 58 5.22 -7.34 -6.17
N ARG A 59 6.31 -7.98 -6.61
CA ARG A 59 7.32 -7.39 -7.52
C ARG A 59 6.69 -6.72 -8.75
N ARG A 60 5.63 -7.32 -9.30
CA ARG A 60 4.93 -6.79 -10.47
C ARG A 60 4.17 -5.48 -10.22
N TYR A 61 3.86 -5.16 -8.96
CA TYR A 61 3.15 -3.94 -8.57
C TYR A 61 4.08 -2.81 -8.13
N LEU A 62 5.38 -3.04 -7.95
CA LEU A 62 6.32 -1.96 -7.63
C LEU A 62 6.31 -0.88 -8.71
N GLY A 63 6.25 0.39 -8.34
CA GLY A 63 6.22 1.53 -9.26
C GLY A 63 5.25 2.62 -8.83
N PHE A 64 5.01 3.57 -9.73
CA PHE A 64 4.14 4.72 -9.48
C PHE A 64 2.74 4.53 -10.09
N TYR A 65 1.73 5.07 -9.41
CA TYR A 65 0.34 5.05 -9.84
C TYR A 65 -0.34 6.38 -9.56
N HIS A 66 -1.35 6.72 -10.36
CA HIS A 66 -2.37 7.67 -9.96
C HIS A 66 -3.57 6.91 -9.42
N SER A 67 -3.90 7.07 -8.14
CA SER A 67 -5.18 6.59 -7.59
C SER A 67 -6.29 7.58 -7.90
N HIS A 68 -7.51 7.07 -8.08
CA HIS A 68 -8.69 7.88 -8.35
C HIS A 68 -9.87 7.34 -7.55
N PHE A 69 -10.48 8.20 -6.76
CA PHE A 69 -11.66 7.87 -5.94
C PHE A 69 -12.41 9.15 -5.58
N GLN A 70 -13.61 8.99 -5.02
CA GLN A 70 -14.42 10.11 -4.53
C GLN A 70 -14.41 10.11 -2.99
N THR A 71 -14.38 11.28 -2.38
CA THR A 71 -14.41 11.44 -0.92
C THR A 71 -15.45 12.48 -0.53
N PRO A 72 -16.16 12.32 0.61
CA PRO A 72 -17.09 13.34 1.11
C PRO A 72 -16.45 14.72 1.30
N THR A 73 -15.13 14.78 1.52
CA THR A 73 -14.39 16.06 1.64
C THR A 73 -14.43 16.88 0.34
N TRP A 74 -14.53 16.21 -0.80
CA TRP A 74 -14.55 16.80 -2.14
C TRP A 74 -15.78 16.28 -2.89
N ASP A 75 -16.96 16.56 -2.33
CA ASP A 75 -18.22 16.00 -2.82
C ASP A 75 -18.43 16.21 -4.33
N GLY A 76 -18.86 15.15 -5.00
CA GLY A 76 -19.03 15.11 -6.46
C GLY A 76 -17.75 15.17 -7.31
N LEU A 77 -16.57 15.35 -6.70
CA LEU A 77 -15.29 15.41 -7.39
C LEU A 77 -14.51 14.08 -7.29
N ILE A 78 -13.64 13.84 -8.28
CA ILE A 78 -12.67 12.76 -8.29
C ILE A 78 -11.35 13.31 -7.76
N LEU A 79 -10.88 12.78 -6.64
CA LEU A 79 -9.55 13.02 -6.13
C LEU A 79 -8.54 12.15 -6.89
N ARG A 80 -7.43 12.74 -7.31
CA ARG A 80 -6.29 12.05 -7.92
C ARG A 80 -5.04 12.21 -7.05
N SER A 81 -4.58 11.11 -6.47
CA SER A 81 -3.40 11.06 -5.61
C SER A 81 -2.27 10.28 -6.29
N LEU A 82 -1.02 10.62 -5.97
CA LEU A 82 0.15 9.89 -6.46
C LEU A 82 0.51 8.81 -5.44
N ILE A 83 0.62 7.57 -5.89
CA ILE A 83 1.04 6.43 -5.10
C ILE A 83 2.39 5.93 -5.59
N TRP A 84 3.27 5.58 -4.66
CA TRP A 84 4.52 4.88 -4.93
C TRP A 84 4.57 3.59 -4.13
N ILE A 85 4.58 2.46 -4.85
CA ILE A 85 4.81 1.14 -4.26
C ILE A 85 6.29 0.78 -4.46
N TYR A 86 7.00 0.49 -3.38
CA TYR A 86 8.45 0.25 -3.42
C TYR A 86 8.89 -0.82 -2.42
N GLU A 87 10.03 -1.43 -2.68
CA GLU A 87 10.67 -2.35 -1.74
C GLU A 87 11.57 -1.58 -0.79
N LYS A 88 11.51 -1.90 0.50
CA LYS A 88 12.41 -1.38 1.52
C LYS A 88 12.56 -2.40 2.66
N ASP A 89 13.80 -2.72 3.02
CA ASP A 89 14.13 -3.59 4.16
C ASP A 89 13.39 -4.95 4.15
N GLY A 90 13.19 -5.54 2.96
CA GLY A 90 12.47 -6.82 2.79
C GLY A 90 10.94 -6.70 2.83
N TYR A 91 10.40 -5.50 2.97
CA TYR A 91 8.97 -5.21 2.93
C TYR A 91 8.60 -4.48 1.65
N VAL A 92 7.31 -4.56 1.29
CA VAL A 92 6.74 -3.70 0.25
C VAL A 92 5.97 -2.58 0.92
N MET A 93 6.39 -1.37 0.64
CA MET A 93 5.89 -0.14 1.20
C MET A 93 5.02 0.60 0.20
N SER A 94 4.09 1.40 0.72
CA SER A 94 3.34 2.38 -0.05
C SER A 94 3.64 3.78 0.48
N ARG A 95 3.64 4.75 -0.43
CA ARG A 95 3.60 6.17 -0.12
C ARG A 95 2.58 6.86 -1.01
N SER A 96 1.62 7.51 -0.39
CA SER A 96 0.60 8.30 -1.09
C SER A 96 0.82 9.78 -0.82
N VAL A 97 0.68 10.58 -1.88
CA VAL A 97 0.72 12.05 -1.80
C VAL A 97 -0.54 12.60 -2.43
N GLU A 98 -1.26 13.37 -1.63
CA GLU A 98 -2.42 14.13 -2.07
C GLU A 98 -2.05 15.60 -2.12
N ARG A 99 -2.40 16.25 -3.23
CA ARG A 99 -2.17 17.67 -3.42
C ARG A 99 -3.40 18.26 -4.06
N VAL A 100 -4.14 19.05 -3.31
CA VAL A 100 -5.32 19.77 -3.80
C VAL A 100 -5.06 21.26 -3.68
N VAL A 101 -5.14 21.94 -4.81
CA VAL A 101 -5.03 23.39 -4.89
C VAL A 101 -6.29 23.88 -5.59
N ALA A 102 -7.09 24.71 -4.92
CA ALA A 102 -8.23 25.36 -5.56
C ALA A 102 -7.74 26.40 -6.58
N GLU A 103 -8.48 26.61 -7.67
CA GLU A 103 -8.08 27.57 -8.73
C GLU A 103 -7.99 29.01 -8.21
N ASP A 104 -8.83 29.37 -7.24
CA ASP A 104 -8.83 30.67 -6.55
C ASP A 104 -7.76 30.79 -5.44
N GLY A 105 -6.97 29.73 -5.22
CA GLY A 105 -5.94 29.67 -4.18
C GLY A 105 -6.48 29.55 -2.75
N SER A 106 -7.80 29.48 -2.55
CA SER A 106 -8.43 29.41 -1.22
C SER A 106 -8.11 28.11 -0.47
N VAL A 107 -7.78 27.04 -1.20
CA VAL A 107 -7.35 25.76 -0.64
C VAL A 107 -5.99 25.37 -1.18
N ASN A 108 -5.09 24.97 -0.29
CA ASN A 108 -3.80 24.37 -0.58
C ASN A 108 -3.56 23.22 0.41
N GLN A 109 -4.23 22.10 0.16
CA GLN A 109 -4.12 20.89 0.98
C GLN A 109 -3.00 20.00 0.45
N LYS A 110 -2.15 19.54 1.36
CA LYS A 110 -1.12 18.53 1.08
C LYS A 110 -1.13 17.50 2.18
N SER A 111 -1.41 16.25 1.82
CA SER A 111 -1.35 15.13 2.74
C SER A 111 -0.36 14.09 2.21
N ARG A 112 0.36 13.45 3.12
CA ARG A 112 1.25 12.34 2.82
C ARG A 112 0.85 11.17 3.70
N TYR A 113 0.75 9.99 3.10
CA TYR A 113 0.49 8.76 3.81
C TYR A 113 1.65 7.81 3.54
N ASP A 114 2.08 7.08 4.57
CA ASP A 114 3.07 6.01 4.44
C ASP A 114 2.44 4.72 4.98
N GLY A 115 2.80 3.59 4.40
CA GLY A 115 2.16 2.33 4.72
C GLY A 115 2.84 1.10 4.15
N MET A 116 2.17 -0.04 4.30
CA MET A 116 2.66 -1.34 3.85
C MET A 116 1.67 -1.98 2.88
N VAL A 117 2.21 -2.86 2.03
CA VAL A 117 1.44 -3.58 1.01
C VAL A 117 1.59 -5.08 1.21
N SER A 118 0.49 -5.82 1.16
CA SER A 118 0.48 -7.28 1.16
C SER A 118 -0.44 -7.83 0.06
N GLN A 119 -0.18 -9.05 -0.39
CA GLN A 119 -1.08 -9.76 -1.29
C GLN A 119 -1.60 -11.04 -0.63
N ARG A 120 -2.92 -11.19 -0.57
CA ARG A 120 -3.60 -12.37 -0.02
C ARG A 120 -4.84 -12.69 -0.84
N GLY A 121 -5.07 -13.97 -1.17
CA GLY A 121 -6.25 -14.40 -1.91
C GLY A 121 -6.48 -13.62 -3.22
N ASN A 122 -5.42 -13.37 -3.98
CA ASN A 122 -5.42 -12.55 -5.21
C ASN A 122 -5.88 -11.09 -5.04
N ARG A 123 -5.90 -10.56 -3.82
CA ARG A 123 -6.16 -9.15 -3.51
C ARG A 123 -4.88 -8.49 -3.01
N VAL A 124 -4.68 -7.22 -3.36
CA VAL A 124 -3.58 -6.40 -2.86
C VAL A 124 -4.14 -5.44 -1.82
N TYR A 125 -3.66 -5.57 -0.59
CA TYR A 125 -4.05 -4.76 0.55
C TYR A 125 -2.98 -3.70 0.77
N VAL A 126 -3.41 -2.44 0.86
CA VAL A 126 -2.56 -1.30 1.13
C VAL A 126 -3.10 -0.61 2.36
N VAL A 127 -2.34 -0.61 3.45
CA VAL A 127 -2.71 0.03 4.71
C VAL A 127 -1.74 1.15 4.97
N GLU A 128 -2.25 2.38 5.02
CA GLU A 128 -1.46 3.59 5.16
C GLU A 128 -1.99 4.44 6.32
N HIS A 129 -1.13 5.26 6.90
CA HIS A 129 -1.53 6.27 7.87
C HIS A 129 -1.04 7.65 7.45
N GLU A 130 -1.83 8.68 7.74
CA GLU A 130 -1.48 10.05 7.42
C GLU A 130 -0.31 10.53 8.29
N MET A 131 0.69 11.16 7.67
CA MET A 131 1.93 11.60 8.31
C MET A 131 1.79 12.96 8.98
N VAL A 132 0.74 13.10 9.78
CA VAL A 132 0.45 14.25 10.65
C VAL A 132 -0.01 13.73 12.01
N ARG A 133 0.08 14.58 13.05
CA ARG A 133 -0.43 14.22 14.38
C ARG A 133 -1.94 14.00 14.31
N ASP A 134 -2.43 12.91 14.91
CA ASP A 134 -3.83 12.48 14.87
C ASP A 134 -4.36 12.19 13.45
N GLY A 135 -3.45 11.82 12.54
CA GLY A 135 -3.75 11.42 11.17
C GLY A 135 -4.60 10.14 11.08
N SER A 136 -5.41 10.06 10.02
CA SER A 136 -6.27 8.89 9.78
C SER A 136 -5.49 7.67 9.28
N ILE A 137 -6.01 6.48 9.57
CA ILE A 137 -5.61 5.23 8.89
C ILE A 137 -6.55 5.02 7.71
N VAL A 138 -5.97 4.64 6.57
CA VAL A 138 -6.67 4.37 5.32
C VAL A 138 -6.30 2.97 4.86
N GLU A 139 -7.29 2.21 4.41
CA GLU A 139 -7.06 0.92 3.77
C GLU A 139 -7.61 0.94 2.36
N THR A 140 -6.80 0.51 1.39
CA THR A 140 -7.23 0.23 0.02
C THR A 140 -7.05 -1.24 -0.29
N ILE A 141 -8.12 -1.90 -0.73
CA ILE A 141 -8.10 -3.28 -1.21
C ILE A 141 -8.32 -3.25 -2.72
N LEU A 142 -7.31 -3.70 -3.46
CA LEU A 142 -7.32 -3.80 -4.91
C LEU A 142 -7.52 -5.25 -5.34
N THR A 143 -8.27 -5.43 -6.42
CA THR A 143 -8.54 -6.70 -7.09
C THR A 143 -7.85 -6.67 -8.46
N PRO A 144 -6.58 -7.09 -8.55
CA PRO A 144 -5.89 -7.30 -9.81
C PRO A 144 -6.72 -8.19 -10.76
N SER A 145 -6.98 -7.69 -11.97
CA SER A 145 -7.58 -8.50 -13.04
C SER A 145 -6.54 -9.42 -13.69
N HIS A 146 -7.01 -10.33 -14.55
CA HIS A 146 -6.23 -11.46 -15.06
C HIS A 146 -4.86 -11.07 -15.67
N ARG A 147 -3.84 -11.79 -15.19
CA ARG A 147 -2.39 -11.94 -15.54
C ARG A 147 -1.60 -10.94 -16.41
N GLN A 148 -2.15 -10.13 -17.31
CA GLN A 148 -1.32 -9.51 -18.37
C GLN A 148 -1.17 -7.99 -18.34
N GLN A 149 -1.98 -7.20 -17.62
CA GLN A 149 -1.71 -5.77 -17.51
C GLN A 149 -2.01 -5.20 -16.12
N VAL A 150 -0.94 -4.85 -15.38
CA VAL A 150 -1.00 -3.97 -14.19
C VAL A 150 -1.27 -2.53 -14.62
N LYS A 151 -2.14 -2.32 -15.61
CA LYS A 151 -2.45 -0.98 -16.13
C LYS A 151 -3.45 -0.26 -15.23
N TYR A 152 -4.47 -0.99 -14.79
CA TYR A 152 -5.46 -0.52 -13.83
C TYR A 152 -5.62 -1.54 -12.72
N LEU A 153 -5.61 -1.08 -11.48
CA LEU A 153 -5.99 -1.86 -10.31
C LEU A 153 -7.28 -1.27 -9.77
N ARG A 154 -8.36 -2.03 -9.85
CA ARG A 154 -9.69 -1.65 -9.34
C ARG A 154 -9.85 -2.15 -7.92
N GLY A 155 -10.68 -1.49 -7.13
CA GLY A 155 -10.87 -1.86 -5.73
C GLY A 155 -11.71 -0.86 -4.96
N MET A 156 -11.52 -0.88 -3.65
CA MET A 156 -12.19 0.02 -2.72
C MET A 156 -11.19 0.60 -1.74
N THR A 157 -11.43 1.84 -1.31
CA THR A 157 -10.73 2.48 -0.21
C THR A 157 -11.72 2.77 0.92
N ILE A 158 -11.27 2.63 2.16
CA ILE A 158 -11.94 3.08 3.37
C ILE A 158 -11.03 4.07 4.08
N GLY A 159 -11.60 5.14 4.61
CA GLY A 159 -10.86 6.16 5.34
C GLY A 159 -11.79 7.05 6.13
N VAL A 160 -11.23 8.16 6.63
CA VAL A 160 -11.98 9.18 7.37
C VAL A 160 -12.00 10.45 6.55
N ALA A 161 -13.18 10.99 6.29
CA ALA A 161 -13.36 12.31 5.72
C ALA A 161 -13.37 13.33 6.85
N TRP A 162 -12.70 14.46 6.68
CA TRP A 162 -12.68 15.54 7.67
C TRP A 162 -13.77 16.59 7.44
N ARG A 163 -14.28 16.68 6.21
CA ARG A 163 -15.39 17.57 5.82
C ARG A 163 -16.53 16.76 5.19
N PRO A 164 -17.79 17.22 5.34
CA PRO A 164 -18.23 18.38 6.14
C PRO A 164 -18.20 18.14 7.66
N HIS A 165 -18.18 16.88 8.10
CA HIS A 165 -17.95 16.47 9.49
C HIS A 165 -17.01 15.26 9.47
N ILE A 166 -16.37 14.96 10.60
CA ILE A 166 -15.51 13.78 10.72
C ILE A 166 -16.37 12.52 10.65
N SER A 167 -16.24 11.75 9.57
CA SER A 167 -16.98 10.50 9.41
C SER A 167 -16.19 9.46 8.62
N PRO A 168 -16.34 8.16 8.95
CA PRO A 168 -15.81 7.09 8.11
C PRO A 168 -16.57 7.07 6.78
N TYR A 169 -15.87 6.73 5.71
CA TYR A 169 -16.46 6.53 4.39
C TYR A 169 -15.77 5.38 3.66
N THR A 170 -16.49 4.81 2.69
CA THR A 170 -15.90 3.91 1.70
C THR A 170 -16.11 4.50 0.32
N SER A 171 -15.20 4.19 -0.60
CA SER A 171 -15.26 4.66 -1.97
C SER A 171 -14.61 3.67 -2.92
N ARG A 172 -15.12 3.60 -4.15
CA ARG A 172 -14.44 2.84 -5.20
C ARG A 172 -13.15 3.54 -5.57
N SER A 173 -12.10 2.74 -5.78
CA SER A 173 -10.77 3.23 -6.08
C SER A 173 -10.23 2.52 -7.30
N ILE A 174 -9.63 3.29 -8.22
CA ILE A 174 -8.94 2.73 -9.38
C ILE A 174 -7.58 3.39 -9.56
N TRP A 175 -6.54 2.56 -9.56
CA TRP A 175 -5.15 2.99 -9.66
C TRP A 175 -4.66 2.74 -11.07
N LYS A 176 -4.29 3.81 -11.77
CA LYS A 176 -3.68 3.75 -13.08
C LYS A 176 -2.17 3.76 -12.94
N ARG A 177 -1.50 2.77 -13.50
CA ARG A 177 -0.04 2.71 -13.55
C ARG A 177 0.51 3.87 -14.35
N ILE A 178 1.56 4.49 -13.82
CA ILE A 178 2.31 5.55 -14.50
C ILE A 178 3.41 4.90 -15.34
N GLU A 179 3.51 5.32 -16.59
CA GLU A 179 4.55 4.86 -17.51
C GLU A 179 5.92 5.40 -17.10
N ASN A 180 6.98 4.62 -17.31
CA ASN A 180 8.35 4.96 -16.91
C ASN A 180 8.89 6.28 -17.48
N LYS A 181 8.27 6.80 -18.56
CA LYS A 181 8.67 8.05 -19.21
C LYS A 181 8.19 9.32 -18.49
N VAL A 182 7.23 9.19 -17.57
CA VAL A 182 6.68 10.34 -16.82
C VAL A 182 7.58 10.61 -15.62
N THR A 183 8.06 11.85 -15.49
CA THR A 183 8.88 12.25 -14.34
C THR A 183 8.02 12.37 -13.08
N LEU A 184 8.65 12.20 -11.91
CA LEU A 184 7.97 12.37 -10.62
C LEU A 184 7.32 13.76 -10.49
N ARG A 185 7.97 14.80 -11.02
CA ARG A 185 7.44 16.18 -10.99
C ARG A 185 6.17 16.30 -11.82
N GLU A 186 6.12 15.71 -13.01
CA GLU A 186 4.93 15.70 -13.86
C GLU A 186 3.80 14.89 -13.21
N ALA A 187 4.13 13.72 -12.64
CA ALA A 187 3.17 12.89 -11.93
C ALA A 187 2.53 13.61 -10.74
N LEU A 188 3.32 14.34 -9.95
CA LEU A 188 2.84 15.16 -8.82
C LEU A 188 2.01 16.37 -9.28
N LYS A 189 2.39 17.02 -10.39
CA LYS A 189 1.62 18.14 -10.95
C LYS A 189 0.26 17.70 -11.48
N ALA A 190 0.13 16.43 -11.86
CA ALA A 190 -1.16 15.88 -12.24
C ALA A 190 -2.09 15.66 -11.03
N CYS A 191 -1.60 15.55 -9.79
CA CYS A 191 -2.50 15.39 -8.64
C CYS A 191 -3.46 16.59 -8.46
N GLY A 192 -4.65 16.33 -7.91
CA GLY A 192 -5.69 17.34 -7.74
C GLY A 192 -7.08 16.74 -7.61
N VAL A 193 -8.09 17.61 -7.61
CA VAL A 193 -9.50 17.22 -7.69
C VAL A 193 -10.06 17.60 -9.05
N PHE A 194 -10.94 16.76 -9.59
CA PHE A 194 -11.48 16.93 -10.94
C PHE A 194 -12.99 16.71 -10.93
N PRO A 195 -13.77 17.47 -11.72
CA PRO A 195 -15.17 17.15 -11.95
C PRO A 195 -15.33 15.70 -12.45
N ALA A 196 -16.40 15.02 -12.05
CA ALA A 196 -16.63 13.61 -12.41
C ALA A 196 -16.54 13.33 -13.92
N GLN A 197 -16.92 14.30 -14.75
CA GLN A 197 -16.89 14.21 -16.22
C GLN A 197 -15.66 14.87 -16.88
N SER A 198 -14.64 15.23 -16.10
CA SER A 198 -13.44 15.89 -16.61
C SER A 198 -12.73 15.06 -17.67
N ARG A 199 -12.40 15.69 -18.80
CA ARG A 199 -11.61 15.09 -19.90
C ARG A 199 -10.15 14.81 -19.51
N GLN A 200 -9.67 15.37 -18.40
CA GLN A 200 -8.34 15.11 -17.86
C GLN A 200 -8.23 13.75 -17.13
N ILE A 201 -9.37 13.10 -16.90
CA ILE A 201 -9.45 11.76 -16.32
C ILE A 201 -9.65 10.74 -17.44
N ASP A 202 -9.07 9.56 -17.31
CA ASP A 202 -9.23 8.49 -18.29
C ASP A 202 -10.71 8.05 -18.37
N PRO A 203 -11.30 7.86 -19.57
CA PRO A 203 -12.67 7.38 -19.70
C PRO A 203 -12.95 6.07 -18.94
N VAL A 204 -11.97 5.16 -18.87
CA VAL A 204 -12.10 3.89 -18.12
C VAL A 204 -12.29 4.16 -16.62
N ILE A 205 -11.57 5.14 -16.09
CA ILE A 205 -11.64 5.54 -14.68
C ILE A 205 -12.99 6.20 -14.39
N ARG A 206 -13.41 7.16 -15.24
CA ARG A 206 -14.72 7.82 -15.08
C ARG A 206 -15.84 6.80 -15.04
N LYS A 207 -15.85 5.87 -16.01
CA LYS A 207 -16.87 4.81 -16.11
C LYS A 207 -16.91 3.95 -14.84
N TYR A 208 -15.75 3.49 -14.38
CA TYR A 208 -15.67 2.64 -13.19
C TYR A 208 -16.17 3.36 -11.92
N LEU A 209 -15.85 4.64 -11.76
CA LEU A 209 -16.29 5.41 -10.60
C LEU A 209 -17.78 5.81 -10.68
N SER A 210 -18.35 5.97 -11.86
CA SER A 210 -19.75 6.36 -12.04
C SER A 210 -20.76 5.21 -12.00
N ASP A 211 -20.37 3.97 -12.34
CA ASP A 211 -21.30 2.87 -12.60
C ASP A 211 -21.23 1.78 -11.51
N PRO A 212 -22.12 1.77 -10.51
CA PRO A 212 -22.14 0.81 -9.40
C PRO A 212 -22.11 -0.66 -9.81
N SER A 213 -22.49 -1.01 -11.05
CA SER A 213 -22.63 -2.39 -11.50
C SER A 213 -21.31 -3.06 -11.95
N ASP A 214 -20.23 -2.31 -12.18
CA ASP A 214 -18.91 -2.83 -12.60
C ASP A 214 -18.08 -3.39 -11.41
N SER A 215 -18.69 -3.58 -10.23
CA SER A 215 -18.08 -4.17 -9.04
C SER A 215 -18.11 -5.71 -9.00
N ASP A 216 -18.89 -6.37 -9.87
CA ASP A 216 -19.24 -7.79 -9.73
C ASP A 216 -18.77 -8.75 -10.83
N ALA A 217 -17.94 -8.32 -11.79
CA ALA A 217 -17.41 -9.24 -12.81
C ALA A 217 -16.31 -10.21 -12.31
N ALA A 218 -16.12 -10.34 -10.99
CA ALA A 218 -15.23 -11.32 -10.37
C ALA A 218 -15.95 -12.26 -9.39
N ASN A 219 -17.27 -12.36 -9.49
CA ASN A 219 -18.04 -13.33 -8.71
C ASN A 219 -18.22 -14.66 -9.45
N VAL A 220 -17.81 -15.72 -8.75
CA VAL A 220 -18.14 -17.15 -8.93
C VAL A 220 -17.44 -17.90 -10.06
N LEU A 221 -16.32 -18.55 -9.73
CA LEU A 221 -16.20 -20.00 -9.93
C LEU A 221 -15.49 -20.61 -8.72
N TYR A 222 -16.13 -21.67 -8.21
CA TYR A 222 -15.91 -22.40 -6.96
C TYR A 222 -14.46 -22.79 -6.65
#